data_AF-A0A9P9CKD6-F1
#
_entry.id   AF-A0A9P9CKD6-F1
#
_cell.length_a   1.000
_cell.length_b   1.000
_cell.length_c   1.000
_cell.angle_alpha   90.00
_cell.angle_beta   90.00
_cell.angle_gamma   90.00
#
_symmetry.space_group_name_H-M   'P 1'
#
loop_
_entity.id
_entity.type
_entity.pdbx_description
1 polymer ?
#
loop_
_entity_poly.entity_id
_entity_poly.type
_entity_poly.pdbx_seq_one_letter_code
_entity_poly.pdbx_strand_id
1 'polypeptide(L)'
;MHVSVSSTFAAFAFFISWAAAQTVIASTDTAKIQYSSDWVAPNICRFTSDGKKFESGQDGCYNLGPTPCVDRFMMANKPNSSATFSFHGTGVAVETLTQNAQSQVKFTLDGVDTTITISPVAHYLECAGPVFERNDLDDGKEHTLIVTLLDQPPESQDAQGSYYWLALNNFIIAAAPSKTPDSSAKLVLPSPLNSASVATLSLLLALFFYN
;
A
#
# COMPACT_ATOMS: atom_id res chain seq x y z
N MET A 1 -10.36 -34.58 31.73
CA MET A 1 -9.52 -33.37 31.74
C MET A 1 -9.37 -32.90 30.30
N HIS A 2 -10.19 -31.93 29.88
CA HIS A 2 -10.13 -31.33 28.55
C HIS A 2 -9.25 -30.09 28.62
N VAL A 3 -8.10 -30.10 27.95
CA VAL A 3 -7.24 -28.93 27.81
C VAL A 3 -7.74 -28.14 26.60
N SER A 4 -8.41 -27.01 26.86
CA SER A 4 -8.76 -26.02 25.84
C SER A 4 -7.53 -25.16 25.57
N VAL A 5 -6.96 -25.26 24.38
CA VAL A 5 -5.86 -24.40 23.94
C VAL A 5 -6.49 -23.19 23.26
N SER A 6 -6.55 -22.08 24.00
CA SER A 6 -6.98 -20.78 23.49
C SER A 6 -5.90 -20.25 22.53
N SER A 7 -6.15 -20.39 21.22
CA SER A 7 -5.31 -19.76 20.18
C SER A 7 -5.53 -18.26 20.23
N THR A 8 -4.62 -17.56 20.89
CA THR A 8 -4.52 -16.10 20.84
C THR A 8 -3.90 -15.75 19.49
N PHE A 9 -4.72 -15.30 18.53
CA PHE A 9 -4.24 -14.76 17.26
C PHE A 9 -3.47 -13.47 17.54
N ALA A 10 -2.14 -13.55 17.49
CA ALA A 10 -1.30 -12.36 17.36
C ALA A 10 -1.50 -11.80 15.95
N ALA A 11 -2.20 -10.68 15.84
CA ALA A 11 -2.16 -9.85 14.65
C ALA A 11 -0.74 -9.28 14.51
N PHE A 12 0.14 -10.02 13.84
CA PHE A 12 1.42 -9.50 13.38
C PHE A 12 1.14 -8.47 12.29
N ALA A 13 1.07 -7.20 12.67
CA ALA A 13 1.27 -6.11 11.73
C ALA A 13 2.73 -6.19 11.23
N PHE A 14 2.94 -6.89 10.12
CA PHE A 14 4.19 -6.82 9.37
C PHE A 14 4.26 -5.43 8.73
N PHE A 15 4.76 -4.45 9.49
CA PHE A 15 5.24 -3.20 8.89
C PHE A 15 6.57 -3.50 8.24
N ILE A 16 6.57 -3.58 6.92
CA ILE A 16 7.79 -3.76 6.15
C ILE A 16 8.41 -2.37 6.03
N SER A 17 9.56 -2.23 6.69
CA SER A 17 10.40 -1.03 6.66
C SER A 17 11.06 -0.92 5.29
N TRP A 18 10.34 -0.41 4.29
CA TRP A 18 10.97 0.10 3.08
C TRP A 18 11.68 1.41 3.47
N ALA A 19 13.01 1.41 3.46
CA ALA A 19 13.79 2.64 3.61
C ALA A 19 13.79 3.51 2.33
N ALA A 20 13.19 3.00 1.25
CA ALA A 20 13.11 3.67 -0.05
C ALA A 20 11.85 4.53 -0.18
N ALA A 21 11.92 5.55 -1.03
CA ALA A 21 10.75 6.37 -1.36
C ALA A 21 9.64 5.50 -1.97
N GLN A 22 8.40 5.77 -1.61
CA GLN A 22 7.23 5.04 -2.07
C GLN A 22 6.34 5.92 -2.94
N THR A 23 5.78 5.34 -4.00
CA THR A 23 4.68 5.94 -4.75
C THR A 23 3.43 5.10 -4.53
N VAL A 24 2.34 5.74 -4.13
CA VAL A 24 1.04 5.10 -3.99
C VAL A 24 0.22 5.38 -5.24
N ILE A 25 -0.28 4.32 -5.88
CA ILE A 25 -1.24 4.39 -6.96
C ILE A 25 -2.57 3.89 -6.42
N ALA A 26 -3.53 4.81 -6.24
CA ALA A 26 -4.88 4.45 -5.85
C ALA A 26 -5.52 3.57 -6.92
N SER A 27 -6.29 2.56 -6.53
CA SER A 27 -6.99 1.69 -7.49
C SER A 27 -7.92 2.48 -8.42
N THR A 28 -8.44 3.61 -7.97
CA THR A 28 -9.31 4.46 -8.80
C THR A 28 -8.56 5.29 -9.86
N ASP A 29 -7.23 5.24 -9.91
CA ASP A 29 -6.40 5.90 -10.93
C ASP A 29 -6.48 5.17 -12.29
N THR A 30 -7.61 5.32 -12.97
CA THR A 30 -7.89 4.72 -14.29
C THR A 30 -7.00 5.25 -15.42
N ALA A 31 -6.21 6.31 -15.18
CA ALA A 31 -5.19 6.75 -16.12
C ALA A 31 -3.94 5.84 -16.08
N LYS A 32 -3.70 5.16 -14.96
CA LYS A 32 -2.58 4.22 -14.78
C LYS A 32 -3.00 2.77 -14.79
N ILE A 33 -4.23 2.46 -14.38
CA ILE A 33 -4.72 1.10 -14.25
C ILE A 33 -5.78 0.82 -15.32
N GLN A 34 -5.54 -0.21 -16.10
CA GLN A 34 -6.48 -0.74 -17.07
C GLN A 34 -7.30 -1.85 -16.43
N TYR A 35 -8.61 -1.71 -16.49
CA TYR A 35 -9.56 -2.66 -15.94
C TYR A 35 -10.22 -3.47 -17.06
N SER A 36 -10.41 -4.78 -16.84
CA SER A 36 -11.19 -5.65 -17.70
C SER A 36 -12.48 -6.09 -17.00
N SER A 37 -13.55 -6.28 -17.77
CA SER A 37 -14.88 -6.62 -17.25
C SER A 37 -15.51 -5.52 -16.37
N ASP A 38 -16.41 -5.89 -15.47
CA ASP A 38 -17.35 -5.00 -14.81
C ASP A 38 -16.81 -4.51 -13.46
N TRP A 39 -15.67 -3.79 -13.48
CA TRP A 39 -15.17 -3.10 -12.29
C TRP A 39 -15.99 -1.85 -12.00
N VAL A 40 -16.27 -1.63 -10.72
CA VAL A 40 -17.01 -0.46 -10.24
C VAL A 40 -16.24 0.24 -9.13
N ALA A 41 -16.42 1.56 -9.02
CA ALA A 41 -16.01 2.32 -7.85
C ALA A 41 -17.25 2.52 -6.96
N PRO A 42 -17.49 1.67 -5.94
CA PRO A 42 -18.70 1.76 -5.15
C PRO A 42 -18.69 2.96 -4.20
N ASN A 43 -19.88 3.33 -3.71
CA ASN A 43 -20.03 4.35 -2.68
C ASN A 43 -19.68 3.76 -1.31
N ILE A 44 -18.96 4.53 -0.49
CA ILE A 44 -18.68 4.19 0.91
C ILE A 44 -19.74 4.85 1.80
N CYS A 45 -20.28 4.11 2.76
CA CYS A 45 -21.26 4.66 3.69
C CYS A 45 -20.60 5.73 4.57
N ARG A 46 -21.27 6.87 4.69
CA ARG A 46 -20.82 7.99 5.51
C ARG A 46 -20.89 7.63 6.99
N PHE A 47 -19.94 8.15 7.72
CA PHE A 47 -19.95 8.16 9.17
C PHE A 47 -20.71 9.38 9.67
N THR A 48 -21.38 9.20 10.81
CA THR A 48 -21.84 10.28 11.67
C THR A 48 -20.70 11.25 12.00
N SER A 49 -21.03 12.49 12.34
CA SER A 49 -20.04 13.55 12.56
C SER A 49 -19.04 13.26 13.69
N ASP A 50 -19.34 12.31 14.57
CA ASP A 50 -18.43 11.84 15.63
C ASP A 50 -17.50 10.70 15.17
N GLY A 51 -17.65 10.21 13.94
CA GLY A 51 -16.85 9.15 13.34
C GLY A 51 -17.12 7.74 13.89
N LYS A 52 -18.14 7.53 14.74
CA LYS A 52 -18.30 6.27 15.48
C LYS A 52 -19.34 5.32 14.90
N LYS A 53 -20.27 5.83 14.10
CA LYS A 53 -21.38 5.06 13.54
C LYS A 53 -21.63 5.46 12.10
N PHE A 54 -22.14 4.54 11.29
CA PHE A 54 -22.70 4.88 9.98
C PHE A 54 -23.97 5.74 10.14
N GLU A 55 -24.15 6.72 9.25
CA GLU A 55 -25.43 7.42 9.16
C GLU A 55 -26.54 6.44 8.75
N SER A 56 -27.73 6.57 9.34
CA SER A 56 -28.88 5.70 9.03
C SER A 56 -29.51 6.03 7.68
N GLY A 57 -30.05 5.02 6.98
CA GLY A 57 -30.82 5.22 5.74
C GLY A 57 -29.96 5.40 4.49
N GLN A 58 -28.72 4.90 4.50
CA GLN A 58 -27.83 4.91 3.34
C GLN A 58 -27.96 3.58 2.58
N ASP A 59 -28.72 3.59 1.49
CA ASP A 59 -28.86 2.43 0.60
C ASP A 59 -27.77 2.43 -0.47
N GLY A 60 -27.27 1.23 -0.81
CA GLY A 60 -26.33 1.04 -1.93
C GLY A 60 -24.89 1.49 -1.67
N CYS A 61 -24.48 1.59 -0.41
CA CYS A 61 -23.10 1.88 -0.01
C CYS A 61 -22.47 0.73 0.78
N TYR A 62 -21.14 0.72 0.85
CA TYR A 62 -20.39 -0.28 1.61
C TYR A 62 -19.98 0.27 2.97
N ASN A 63 -20.27 -0.51 4.02
CA ASN A 63 -19.89 -0.21 5.40
C ASN A 63 -18.41 -0.51 5.63
N LEU A 64 -17.55 0.48 5.39
CA LEU A 64 -16.11 0.41 5.68
C LEU A 64 -15.84 0.82 7.13
N GLY A 65 -15.34 -0.05 8.00
CA GLY A 65 -15.19 0.27 9.44
C GLY A 65 -14.36 -0.75 10.21
N PRO A 66 -14.05 -0.51 11.52
CA PRO A 66 -14.53 0.58 12.39
C PRO A 66 -13.85 1.93 12.17
N THR A 67 -12.81 2.01 11.34
CA THR A 67 -12.20 3.27 10.90
C THR A 67 -12.00 3.18 9.39
N PRO A 68 -12.56 4.12 8.58
CA PRO A 68 -12.39 4.09 7.14
C PRO A 68 -10.92 4.31 6.83
N CYS A 69 -10.27 3.27 6.33
CA CYS A 69 -8.87 3.26 5.92
C CYS A 69 -8.68 3.82 4.49
N VAL A 70 -9.78 3.95 3.74
CA VAL A 70 -9.81 4.49 2.37
C VAL A 70 -11.06 5.32 2.17
N ASP A 71 -11.00 6.26 1.25
CA ASP A 71 -12.14 7.06 0.80
C ASP A 71 -12.76 6.54 -0.50
N ARG A 72 -11.98 5.78 -1.29
CA ARG A 72 -12.41 5.15 -2.55
C ARG A 72 -11.65 3.85 -2.79
N PHE A 73 -12.27 2.93 -3.51
CA PHE A 73 -11.64 1.70 -3.96
C PHE A 73 -12.32 1.21 -5.25
N MET A 74 -11.70 0.27 -5.95
CA MET A 74 -12.29 -0.42 -7.11
C MET A 74 -12.69 -1.84 -6.71
N MET A 75 -13.86 -2.28 -7.15
CA MET A 75 -14.40 -3.61 -6.85
C MET A 75 -14.78 -4.34 -8.14
N ALA A 76 -14.50 -5.64 -8.20
CA ALA A 76 -15.07 -6.55 -9.18
C ALA A 76 -15.71 -7.75 -8.48
N ASN A 77 -16.76 -8.31 -9.09
CA ASN A 77 -17.46 -9.49 -8.58
C ASN A 77 -17.67 -10.58 -9.64
N LYS A 78 -16.94 -10.49 -10.77
CA LYS A 78 -17.03 -11.40 -11.89
C LYS A 78 -15.71 -12.16 -12.06
N PRO A 79 -15.71 -13.50 -12.15
CA PRO A 79 -14.51 -14.26 -12.43
C PRO A 79 -13.80 -13.74 -13.68
N ASN A 80 -12.47 -13.79 -13.65
CA ASN A 80 -11.55 -13.29 -14.67
C ASN A 80 -11.55 -11.75 -14.85
N SER A 81 -12.22 -11.00 -13.97
CA SER A 81 -12.02 -9.54 -13.92
C SER A 81 -10.58 -9.25 -13.52
N SER A 82 -9.93 -8.37 -14.27
CA SER A 82 -8.51 -8.06 -14.06
C SER A 82 -8.23 -6.57 -13.95
N ALA A 83 -7.20 -6.23 -13.20
CA ALA A 83 -6.58 -4.91 -13.14
C ALA A 83 -5.13 -5.05 -13.61
N THR A 84 -4.72 -4.25 -14.60
CA THR A 84 -3.40 -4.29 -15.20
C THR A 84 -2.78 -2.91 -15.11
N PHE A 85 -1.55 -2.82 -14.62
CA PHE A 85 -0.78 -1.59 -14.69
C PHE A 85 0.71 -1.90 -14.81
N SER A 86 1.42 -0.95 -15.41
CA SER A 86 2.86 -1.01 -15.62
C SER A 86 3.54 0.06 -14.76
N PHE A 87 4.74 -0.24 -14.26
CA PHE A 87 5.46 0.63 -13.33
C PHE A 87 6.97 0.44 -13.43
N HIS A 88 7.72 1.46 -13.02
CA HIS A 88 9.15 1.36 -12.74
C HIS A 88 9.36 1.40 -11.23
N GLY A 89 10.17 0.47 -10.71
CA GLY A 89 10.46 0.39 -9.29
C GLY A 89 11.11 -0.92 -8.90
N THR A 90 11.69 -0.97 -7.70
CA THR A 90 12.35 -2.17 -7.17
C THR A 90 11.41 -3.05 -6.38
N GLY A 91 10.15 -2.63 -6.20
CA GLY A 91 9.15 -3.42 -5.49
C GLY A 91 7.72 -2.95 -5.75
N VAL A 92 6.78 -3.85 -5.47
CA VAL A 92 5.34 -3.61 -5.56
C VAL A 92 4.65 -4.34 -4.42
N ALA A 93 3.66 -3.69 -3.80
CA ALA A 93 2.73 -4.32 -2.88
C ALA A 93 1.28 -3.97 -3.28
N VAL A 94 0.35 -4.91 -3.05
CA VAL A 94 -1.07 -4.72 -3.37
C VAL A 94 -1.91 -4.80 -2.11
N GLU A 95 -2.57 -3.70 -1.79
CA GLU A 95 -3.54 -3.61 -0.70
C GLU A 95 -4.95 -3.88 -1.20
N THR A 96 -5.74 -4.59 -0.41
CA THR A 96 -7.12 -4.95 -0.75
C THR A 96 -8.07 -4.62 0.39
N LEU A 97 -9.36 -4.76 0.12
CA LEU A 97 -10.39 -4.78 1.15
C LEU A 97 -11.06 -6.16 1.18
N THR A 98 -11.46 -6.59 2.36
CA THR A 98 -12.03 -7.93 2.59
C THR A 98 -13.26 -7.89 3.49
N GLN A 99 -14.20 -8.81 3.29
CA GLN A 99 -15.49 -8.94 3.99
C GLN A 99 -16.23 -10.23 3.59
N ASN A 100 -16.78 -10.98 4.55
CA ASN A 100 -17.84 -12.00 4.35
C ASN A 100 -17.56 -13.21 3.42
N ALA A 101 -16.60 -13.17 2.50
CA ALA A 101 -16.29 -14.26 1.57
C ALA A 101 -14.80 -14.40 1.28
N GLN A 102 -14.39 -15.63 0.98
CA GLN A 102 -13.06 -15.91 0.48
C GLN A 102 -12.97 -15.60 -1.01
N SER A 103 -11.84 -15.02 -1.43
CA SER A 103 -11.58 -14.74 -2.83
C SER A 103 -10.23 -15.32 -3.23
N GLN A 104 -10.18 -15.99 -4.39
CA GLN A 104 -8.92 -16.44 -4.97
C GLN A 104 -8.47 -15.41 -5.99
N VAL A 105 -7.21 -14.99 -5.88
CA VAL A 105 -6.66 -13.94 -6.71
C VAL A 105 -5.35 -14.42 -7.29
N LYS A 106 -5.18 -14.22 -8.60
CA LYS A 106 -3.93 -14.48 -9.30
C LYS A 106 -3.21 -13.16 -9.57
N PHE A 107 -1.97 -13.08 -9.12
CA PHE A 107 -1.04 -12.01 -9.42
C PHE A 107 -0.06 -12.52 -10.49
N THR A 108 -0.06 -11.89 -11.66
CA THR A 108 0.93 -12.14 -12.71
C THR A 108 1.88 -10.95 -12.75
N LEU A 109 3.10 -11.12 -12.23
CA LEU A 109 4.15 -10.11 -12.27
C LEU A 109 5.22 -10.52 -13.28
N ASP A 110 5.41 -9.72 -14.33
CA ASP A 110 6.35 -10.00 -15.41
C ASP A 110 6.21 -11.42 -16.01
N GLY A 111 4.97 -11.91 -16.09
CA GLY A 111 4.65 -13.26 -16.59
C GLY A 111 4.80 -14.39 -15.56
N VAL A 112 5.20 -14.08 -14.32
CA VAL A 112 5.24 -15.06 -13.22
C VAL A 112 3.95 -15.01 -12.43
N ASP A 113 3.26 -16.15 -12.38
CA ASP A 113 1.97 -16.29 -11.69
C ASP A 113 2.15 -16.65 -10.20
N THR A 114 1.38 -16.00 -9.35
CA THR A 114 1.22 -16.33 -7.92
C THR A 114 -0.27 -16.28 -7.58
N THR A 115 -0.81 -17.39 -7.07
CA THR A 115 -2.21 -17.46 -6.63
C THR A 115 -2.27 -17.44 -5.12
N ILE A 116 -3.15 -16.61 -4.57
CA ILE A 116 -3.43 -16.55 -3.12
C ILE A 116 -4.93 -16.67 -2.87
N THR A 117 -5.28 -17.07 -1.65
CA THR A 117 -6.64 -16.96 -1.11
C THR A 117 -6.67 -15.82 -0.11
N ILE A 118 -7.52 -14.82 -0.37
CA ILE A 118 -7.80 -13.73 0.56
C ILE A 118 -8.91 -14.19 1.50
N SER A 119 -8.60 -14.27 2.79
CA SER A 119 -9.55 -14.65 3.82
C SER A 119 -10.48 -13.49 4.19
N PRO A 120 -11.76 -13.75 4.45
CA PRO A 120 -12.69 -12.73 4.92
C PRO A 120 -12.38 -12.28 6.33
N VAL A 121 -12.71 -11.04 6.62
CA VAL A 121 -12.99 -10.57 7.97
C VAL A 121 -14.50 -10.55 8.21
N ALA A 122 -14.88 -10.62 9.48
CA ALA A 122 -16.27 -10.59 9.87
C ALA A 122 -16.79 -9.15 9.93
N HIS A 123 -18.11 -8.99 9.70
CA HIS A 123 -18.88 -7.76 9.91
C HIS A 123 -18.67 -6.65 8.87
N TYR A 124 -17.55 -5.93 8.91
CA TYR A 124 -17.34 -4.74 8.08
C TYR A 124 -16.36 -5.01 6.94
N LEU A 125 -16.46 -4.19 5.90
CA LEU A 125 -15.40 -4.13 4.92
C LEU A 125 -14.18 -3.50 5.61
N GLU A 126 -13.04 -4.21 5.60
CA GLU A 126 -11.81 -3.73 6.24
C GLU A 126 -10.67 -3.73 5.23
N CYS A 127 -9.72 -2.80 5.39
CA CYS A 127 -8.48 -2.88 4.64
C CYS A 127 -7.65 -4.05 5.14
N ALA A 128 -7.30 -4.94 4.23
CA ALA A 128 -6.24 -5.90 4.45
C ALA A 128 -4.91 -5.22 4.11
N GLY A 129 -3.88 -5.52 4.91
CA GLY A 129 -2.49 -5.23 4.56
C GLY A 129 -2.11 -5.88 3.22
N PRO A 130 -0.88 -5.65 2.73
CA PRO A 130 -0.53 -6.11 1.40
C PRO A 130 -0.72 -7.64 1.30
N VAL A 131 -1.62 -8.06 0.40
CA VAL A 131 -1.92 -9.47 0.17
C VAL A 131 -0.92 -10.10 -0.82
N PHE A 132 -0.21 -9.26 -1.55
CA PHE A 132 0.87 -9.61 -2.46
C PHE A 132 1.97 -8.57 -2.33
N GLU A 133 3.22 -9.03 -2.30
CA GLU A 133 4.40 -8.15 -2.28
C GLU A 133 5.60 -8.79 -2.99
N ARG A 134 6.37 -7.94 -3.67
CA ARG A 134 7.70 -8.23 -4.20
C ARG A 134 8.61 -7.02 -4.01
N ASN A 135 9.88 -7.26 -3.67
CA ASN A 135 10.85 -6.22 -3.29
C ASN A 135 12.23 -6.41 -3.95
N ASP A 136 12.32 -7.33 -4.90
CA ASP A 136 13.52 -7.79 -5.58
C ASP A 136 13.44 -7.52 -7.10
N LEU A 137 12.79 -6.42 -7.48
CA LEU A 137 12.54 -6.08 -8.88
C LEU A 137 13.68 -5.24 -9.48
N ASP A 138 13.87 -5.37 -10.79
CA ASP A 138 14.94 -4.73 -11.57
C ASP A 138 14.58 -3.26 -11.89
N ASP A 139 15.31 -2.32 -11.29
CA ASP A 139 15.11 -0.87 -11.48
C ASP A 139 15.31 -0.39 -12.92
N GLY A 140 15.99 -1.18 -13.75
CA GLY A 140 16.33 -0.84 -15.13
C GLY A 140 15.23 -1.11 -16.15
N LYS A 141 14.11 -1.74 -15.77
CA LYS A 141 13.03 -2.08 -16.70
C LYS A 141 11.65 -1.64 -16.19
N GLU A 142 10.69 -1.65 -17.11
CA GLU A 142 9.28 -1.53 -16.77
C GLU A 142 8.75 -2.92 -16.36
N HIS A 143 8.02 -2.96 -15.26
CA HIS A 143 7.32 -4.13 -14.76
C HIS A 143 5.85 -4.05 -15.12
N THR A 144 5.22 -5.21 -15.30
CA THR A 144 3.76 -5.29 -15.49
C THR A 144 3.16 -6.22 -14.45
N LEU A 145 2.20 -5.70 -13.69
CA LEU A 145 1.40 -6.48 -12.74
C LEU A 145 -0.03 -6.60 -13.25
N ILE A 146 -0.52 -7.83 -13.30
CA ILE A 146 -1.92 -8.17 -13.57
C ILE A 146 -2.49 -8.82 -12.32
N VAL A 147 -3.56 -8.23 -11.77
CA VAL A 147 -4.31 -8.81 -10.66
C VAL A 147 -5.63 -9.35 -11.22
N THR A 148 -5.90 -10.64 -11.05
CA THR A 148 -7.07 -11.32 -11.62
C THR A 148 -7.89 -12.00 -10.53
N LEU A 149 -9.19 -11.67 -10.44
CA LEU A 149 -10.13 -12.42 -9.62
C LEU A 149 -10.39 -13.79 -10.27
N LEU A 150 -10.08 -14.87 -9.56
CA LEU A 150 -10.36 -16.22 -10.04
C LEU A 150 -11.76 -16.67 -9.64
N ASP A 151 -12.28 -17.64 -10.39
CA ASP A 151 -13.45 -18.40 -9.98
C ASP A 151 -13.09 -19.28 -8.77
N GLN A 152 -13.97 -19.45 -7.78
CA GLN A 152 -13.76 -20.44 -6.71
C GLN A 152 -14.68 -21.65 -6.86
N PRO A 153 -14.28 -22.82 -6.34
CA PRO A 153 -15.15 -24.00 -6.34
C PRO A 153 -16.50 -23.74 -5.63
N PRO A 154 -17.60 -24.38 -6.07
CA PRO A 154 -18.97 -24.17 -5.56
C PRO A 154 -19.13 -24.34 -4.05
N GLU A 155 -18.24 -25.10 -3.40
CA GLU A 155 -18.24 -25.38 -1.96
C GLU A 155 -17.88 -24.17 -1.09
N SER A 156 -17.39 -23.09 -1.70
CA SER A 156 -17.08 -21.80 -1.05
C SER A 156 -18.24 -20.80 -1.10
N GLN A 157 -19.36 -21.18 -1.70
CA GLN A 157 -20.57 -20.34 -1.79
C GLN A 157 -21.33 -20.42 -0.46
N ASP A 158 -21.76 -19.28 0.06
CA ASP A 158 -22.71 -19.27 1.17
C ASP A 158 -24.13 -19.65 0.69
N ALA A 159 -25.10 -19.62 1.61
CA ALA A 159 -26.48 -19.95 1.33
C ALA A 159 -27.19 -19.02 0.31
N GLN A 160 -26.56 -17.94 -0.13
CA GLN A 160 -27.07 -16.93 -1.06
C GLN A 160 -26.41 -17.02 -2.45
N GLY A 161 -25.43 -17.90 -2.65
CA GLY A 161 -25.02 -18.38 -3.97
C GLY A 161 -24.14 -17.46 -4.83
N SER A 162 -23.50 -16.41 -4.28
CA SER A 162 -22.54 -15.59 -5.05
C SER A 162 -21.65 -14.72 -4.17
N TYR A 163 -20.35 -15.03 -3.99
CA TYR A 163 -19.42 -14.05 -3.41
C TYR A 163 -17.95 -14.18 -3.85
N TYR A 164 -17.67 -14.30 -5.16
CA TYR A 164 -16.32 -13.95 -5.62
C TYR A 164 -16.28 -12.44 -5.79
N TRP A 165 -15.56 -11.74 -4.94
CA TRP A 165 -15.34 -10.32 -5.15
C TRP A 165 -13.95 -9.90 -4.69
N LEU A 166 -13.38 -8.95 -5.41
CA LEU A 166 -12.07 -8.39 -5.14
C LEU A 166 -12.25 -6.88 -5.04
N ALA A 167 -11.90 -6.30 -3.90
CA ALA A 167 -11.73 -4.87 -3.76
C ALA A 167 -10.24 -4.52 -3.68
N LEU A 168 -9.79 -3.68 -4.61
CA LEU A 168 -8.44 -3.15 -4.64
C LEU A 168 -8.41 -1.79 -3.97
N ASN A 169 -7.48 -1.61 -3.05
CA ASN A 169 -7.22 -0.33 -2.41
C ASN A 169 -6.13 0.42 -3.17
N ASN A 170 -4.87 0.02 -2.94
CA ASN A 170 -3.69 0.70 -3.45
C ASN A 170 -2.69 -0.28 -4.03
N PHE A 171 -1.90 0.24 -4.95
CA PHE A 171 -0.63 -0.34 -5.34
C PHE A 171 0.50 0.54 -4.80
N ILE A 172 1.41 -0.05 -4.04
CA ILE A 172 2.55 0.65 -3.44
C ILE A 172 3.81 0.27 -4.22
N ILE A 173 4.47 1.24 -4.82
CA ILE A 173 5.65 1.04 -5.65
C ILE A 173 6.90 1.55 -4.93
N ALA A 174 7.93 0.70 -4.86
CA ALA A 174 9.22 1.06 -4.27
C ALA A 174 10.05 1.76 -5.33
N ALA A 175 10.51 2.97 -5.05
CA ALA A 175 11.54 3.57 -5.87
C ALA A 175 12.88 2.86 -5.61
N ALA A 176 13.73 2.79 -6.65
CA ALA A 176 15.13 2.48 -6.44
C ALA A 176 15.74 3.53 -5.48
N PRO A 177 16.66 3.14 -4.58
CA PRO A 177 17.44 4.12 -3.85
C PRO A 177 18.14 5.01 -4.89
N SER A 178 17.99 6.34 -4.77
CA SER A 178 18.60 7.27 -5.71
C SER A 178 20.08 6.94 -5.82
N LYS A 179 20.54 6.53 -7.00
CA LYS A 179 21.97 6.48 -7.30
C LYS A 179 22.45 7.93 -7.23
N THR A 180 22.97 8.33 -6.08
CA THR A 180 23.65 9.61 -5.93
C THR A 180 24.69 9.66 -7.04
N PRO A 181 24.69 10.67 -7.93
CA PRO A 181 25.83 10.86 -8.81
C PRO A 181 27.05 11.04 -7.91
N ASP A 182 28.08 10.25 -8.15
CA ASP A 182 29.41 10.44 -7.57
C ASP A 182 29.83 11.90 -7.79
N SER A 183 29.57 12.75 -6.81
CA SER A 183 30.36 13.96 -6.65
C SER A 183 31.54 13.55 -5.81
N SER A 184 32.56 13.05 -6.51
CA SER A 184 33.94 13.31 -6.13
C SER A 184 34.10 14.83 -6.00
N ALA A 185 33.66 15.38 -4.87
CA ALA A 185 34.07 16.69 -4.43
C ALA A 185 35.57 16.55 -4.14
N LYS A 186 36.38 16.74 -5.18
CA LYS A 186 37.80 17.05 -5.02
C LYS A 186 37.86 18.21 -4.04
N LEU A 187 38.37 17.93 -2.84
CA LEU A 187 38.76 18.95 -1.89
C LEU A 187 39.90 19.74 -2.57
N VAL A 188 39.56 20.85 -3.21
CA VAL A 188 40.55 21.79 -3.71
C VAL A 188 41.10 22.50 -2.48
N LEU A 189 42.26 22.05 -1.99
CA LEU A 189 43.04 22.81 -1.02
C LEU A 189 43.50 24.12 -1.68
N PRO A 190 43.21 25.30 -1.10
CA PRO A 190 43.84 26.53 -1.55
C PRO A 190 45.34 26.49 -1.23
N SER A 191 46.16 26.81 -2.22
CA SER A 191 47.60 27.01 -2.07
C SER A 191 47.89 28.27 -1.24
N PRO A 192 49.01 28.34 -0.48
CA PRO A 192 49.28 29.45 0.41
C PRO A 192 49.76 30.66 -0.39
N LEU A 193 49.08 31.80 -0.24
CA LEU A 193 49.63 33.10 -0.64
C LEU A 193 50.26 33.78 0.59
N ASN A 194 51.53 34.13 0.42
CA ASN A 194 52.38 34.81 1.36
C ASN A 194 51.96 36.28 1.65
N SER A 195 52.27 36.68 2.89
CA SER A 195 52.70 38.03 3.33
C SER A 195 51.66 39.09 3.72
N ALA A 196 51.45 39.17 5.04
CA ALA A 196 51.70 40.30 5.95
C ALA A 196 51.06 41.69 5.68
N SER A 197 50.28 42.19 6.65
CA SER A 197 50.66 43.26 7.62
C SER A 197 49.45 43.62 8.53
N VAL A 198 49.42 43.25 9.81
CA VAL A 198 49.65 44.04 11.05
C VAL A 198 48.50 44.97 11.53
N ALA A 199 48.23 44.89 12.85
CA ALA A 199 47.62 45.85 13.80
C ALA A 199 46.20 45.48 14.35
N THR A 200 46.10 44.79 15.51
CA THR A 200 45.81 45.31 16.90
C THR A 200 44.36 45.75 17.14
N LEU A 201 43.64 45.50 18.24
CA LEU A 201 43.82 44.84 19.55
C LEU A 201 42.42 44.81 20.24
N SER A 202 42.25 43.94 21.24
CA SER A 202 41.32 44.02 22.39
C SER A 202 39.90 43.45 22.29
N LEU A 203 39.79 42.18 22.72
CA LEU A 203 39.06 41.71 23.92
C LEU A 203 37.78 42.47 24.34
N LEU A 204 36.63 41.79 24.35
CA LEU A 204 35.74 41.81 25.53
C LEU A 204 34.90 40.52 25.60
N LEU A 205 34.98 39.89 26.77
CA LEU A 205 34.24 38.73 27.24
C LEU A 205 32.86 39.21 27.75
N ALA A 206 31.77 38.51 27.45
CA ALA A 206 30.55 38.60 28.24
C ALA A 206 29.77 37.27 28.20
N LEU A 207 29.91 36.54 29.31
CA LEU A 207 29.00 35.51 29.80
C LEU A 207 27.65 36.14 30.14
N PHE A 208 26.54 35.48 29.80
CA PHE A 208 25.33 35.49 30.62
C PHE A 208 24.61 34.14 30.51
N PHE A 209 24.62 33.39 31.62
CA PHE A 209 23.56 32.46 31.99
C PHE A 209 22.33 33.27 32.41
N TYR A 210 21.10 32.77 32.18
CA TYR A 210 20.06 32.81 33.22
C TYR A 210 18.90 31.83 32.91
N ASN A 211 18.69 30.94 33.89
CA ASN A 211 17.57 30.06 34.26
C ASN A 211 16.95 29.10 33.23
#